data_AF-A0A3E0KRR3-F1
#
_entry.id   AF-A0A3E0KRR3-F1
#
_cell.length_a   1.000
_cell.length_b   1.000
_cell.length_c   1.000
_cell.angle_alpha   90.00
_cell.angle_beta   90.00
_cell.angle_gamma   90.00
#
_symmetry.space_group_name_H-M   'P 1'
#
loop_
_entity.id
_entity.type
_entity.pdbx_description
1 polymer ?
#
loop_
_entity_poly.entity_id
_entity_poly.type
_entity_poly.pdbx_seq_one_letter_code
_entity_poly.pdbx_strand_id
1 'polypeptide(L)'
;MGEMTYRRLPAVVAVVLAATLALAPAVSAESPGKTISNVLEATLEAEKPGITVHDDLSGTSIAGLWDVFSVSTTPGAYAGEPVRVRIDLDDPEMAAGLKLEYYSDAARDFLPLSFDGGGTAWFGPAAGFPLTATTSFFRITWEQEGTYRATISLMRHDGSGFNDVLDEETVSVQVLSGEHRA
;
A
#
# COMPACT_ATOMS: atom_id res chain seq x y z
N MET A 1 46.22 12.51 14.06
CA MET A 1 45.39 13.70 13.79
C MET A 1 45.54 14.02 12.31
N GLY A 2 44.64 13.68 11.39
CA GLY A 2 43.53 12.74 11.34
C GLY A 2 43.43 12.26 9.88
N GLU A 3 43.11 10.98 9.66
CA GLU A 3 42.97 10.39 8.33
C GLU A 3 41.70 10.89 7.64
N MET A 4 41.82 11.21 6.34
CA MET A 4 40.69 11.38 5.45
C MET A 4 40.13 10.01 5.05
N THR A 5 38.85 9.78 5.33
CA THR A 5 38.09 8.65 4.78
C THR A 5 36.83 9.18 4.10
N TYR A 6 36.77 9.03 2.78
CA TYR A 6 35.60 9.31 1.92
C TYR A 6 34.53 8.23 2.05
N ARG A 7 33.22 8.60 2.09
CA ARG A 7 32.01 7.88 1.58
C ARG A 7 30.73 8.46 2.21
N ARG A 8 29.57 8.65 1.58
CA ARG A 8 28.98 8.30 0.27
C ARG A 8 28.08 9.45 -0.23
N LEU A 9 27.83 9.44 -1.54
CA LEU A 9 27.00 10.35 -2.34
C LEU A 9 25.58 10.58 -1.78
N PRO A 10 24.96 11.74 -2.06
CA PRO A 10 23.63 12.09 -1.55
C PRO A 10 22.54 11.25 -2.22
N ALA A 11 21.54 10.86 -1.44
CA ALA A 11 20.28 10.34 -1.96
C ALA A 11 19.68 11.40 -2.92
N VAL A 12 19.48 11.02 -4.16
CA VAL A 12 18.76 11.84 -5.14
C VAL A 12 17.28 11.78 -4.76
N VAL A 13 16.82 12.78 -4.03
CA VAL A 13 15.39 13.02 -3.81
C VAL A 13 14.83 13.54 -5.13
N ALA A 14 13.96 12.77 -5.77
CA ALA A 14 13.19 13.23 -6.91
C ALA A 14 12.06 14.12 -6.37
N VAL A 15 12.22 15.43 -6.51
CA VAL A 15 11.17 16.42 -6.21
C VAL A 15 10.40 16.67 -7.49
N VAL A 16 9.14 16.22 -7.56
CA VAL A 16 8.23 16.62 -8.63
C VAL A 16 7.56 17.92 -8.21
N LEU A 17 7.91 19.02 -8.88
CA LEU A 17 7.39 20.36 -8.58
C LEU A 17 6.14 20.64 -9.42
N ALA A 18 4.95 20.48 -8.86
CA ALA A 18 3.72 20.97 -9.48
C ALA A 18 3.46 22.41 -9.00
N ALA A 19 3.66 23.40 -9.89
CA ALA A 19 3.41 24.80 -9.59
C ALA A 19 2.03 25.23 -10.08
N THR A 20 1.10 25.54 -9.18
CA THR A 20 -0.18 26.20 -9.49
C THR A 20 -0.04 27.71 -9.27
N LEU A 21 -0.22 28.50 -10.34
CA LEU A 21 -0.03 29.94 -10.32
C LEU A 21 -1.37 30.66 -10.01
N ALA A 22 -1.56 31.11 -8.78
CA ALA A 22 -2.69 31.97 -8.42
C ALA A 22 -2.29 33.45 -8.58
N LEU A 23 -2.74 34.11 -9.66
CA LEU A 23 -2.64 35.58 -9.77
C LEU A 23 -3.79 36.23 -9.01
N ALA A 24 -3.50 36.91 -7.91
CA ALA A 24 -4.42 37.91 -7.34
C ALA A 24 -4.39 39.19 -8.20
N PRO A 25 -5.53 39.86 -8.45
CA PRO A 25 -5.54 41.13 -9.19
C PRO A 25 -4.87 42.22 -8.36
N ALA A 26 -3.76 42.77 -8.86
CA ALA A 26 -3.10 43.94 -8.28
C ALA A 26 -3.94 45.20 -8.56
N VAL A 27 -4.41 45.88 -7.51
CA VAL A 27 -4.96 47.24 -7.64
C VAL A 27 -3.78 48.19 -7.93
N SER A 28 -3.91 49.02 -8.97
CA SER A 28 -2.88 50.00 -9.35
C SER A 28 -2.75 51.10 -8.30
N ALA A 29 -1.51 51.42 -7.92
CA ALA A 29 -1.16 52.71 -7.35
C ALA A 29 0.24 53.12 -7.85
N GLU A 30 0.29 54.24 -8.57
CA GLU A 30 1.48 54.98 -9.01
C GLU A 30 2.44 55.26 -7.84
N SER A 31 3.68 54.78 -7.96
CA SER A 31 4.88 55.45 -7.42
C SER A 31 6.13 54.79 -8.02
N PRO A 32 7.02 55.53 -8.73
CA PRO A 32 8.25 54.97 -9.26
C PRO A 32 9.23 54.77 -8.10
N GLY A 33 9.48 53.51 -7.72
CA GLY A 33 10.51 53.15 -6.73
C GLY A 33 10.12 52.10 -5.68
N LYS A 34 8.89 51.55 -5.71
CA LYS A 34 8.50 50.47 -4.80
C LYS A 34 8.56 49.13 -5.53
N THR A 35 9.60 48.34 -5.26
CA THR A 35 9.70 46.97 -5.75
C THR A 35 8.46 46.19 -5.29
N ILE A 36 7.64 45.75 -6.23
CA ILE A 36 6.56 44.81 -5.95
C ILE A 36 7.23 43.46 -5.69
N SER A 37 7.37 43.10 -4.42
CA SER A 37 7.83 41.78 -4.02
C SER A 37 6.64 40.83 -4.07
N ASN A 38 6.51 40.08 -5.16
CA ASN A 38 5.60 38.94 -5.19
C ASN A 38 6.24 37.82 -4.37
N VAL A 39 5.66 37.51 -3.21
CA VAL A 39 6.01 36.30 -2.47
C VAL A 39 5.36 35.13 -3.20
N LEU A 40 6.18 34.26 -3.80
CA LEU A 40 5.73 33.03 -4.41
C LEU A 40 5.64 31.98 -3.29
N GLU A 41 4.44 31.69 -2.80
CA GLU A 41 4.22 30.57 -1.88
C GLU A 41 4.06 29.31 -2.73
N ALA A 42 5.11 28.48 -2.78
CA ALA A 42 5.04 27.15 -3.37
C ALA A 42 4.63 26.16 -2.29
N THR A 43 3.41 25.63 -2.40
CA THR A 43 2.96 24.51 -1.55
C THR A 43 3.50 23.21 -2.14
N LEU A 44 4.49 22.61 -1.49
CA LEU A 44 4.98 21.29 -1.84
C LEU A 44 4.10 20.25 -1.11
N GLU A 45 3.19 19.60 -1.83
CA GLU A 45 2.48 18.44 -1.29
C GLU A 45 3.41 17.22 -1.40
N ALA A 46 3.74 16.62 -0.26
CA ALA A 46 4.45 15.36 -0.22
C ALA A 46 3.59 14.26 -0.88
N GLU A 47 4.19 13.45 -1.76
CA GLU A 47 3.51 12.27 -2.30
C GLU A 47 3.07 11.36 -1.15
N LYS A 48 1.81 10.94 -1.17
CA LYS A 48 1.26 10.03 -0.18
C LYS A 48 1.76 8.61 -0.46
N PRO A 49 1.97 7.80 0.59
CA PRO A 49 2.16 6.37 0.41
C PRO A 49 0.85 5.77 -0.11
N GLY A 50 0.93 4.61 -0.74
CA GLY A 50 -0.25 3.94 -1.25
C GLY A 50 -0.13 2.43 -1.25
N ILE A 51 -1.27 1.76 -1.19
CA ILE A 51 -1.44 0.33 -1.45
C ILE A 51 -2.47 0.16 -2.55
N THR A 52 -2.23 -0.79 -3.45
CA THR A 52 -3.12 -1.04 -4.58
C THR A 52 -3.23 -2.53 -4.84
N VAL A 53 -4.44 -3.08 -4.77
CA VAL A 53 -4.82 -4.39 -5.29
C VAL A 53 -5.16 -4.23 -6.75
N HIS A 54 -4.48 -4.97 -7.61
CA HIS A 54 -4.70 -4.85 -9.05
C HIS A 54 -5.96 -5.60 -9.49
N ASP A 55 -6.46 -5.25 -10.68
CA ASP A 55 -7.65 -5.85 -11.30
C ASP A 55 -7.45 -7.33 -11.74
N ASP A 56 -6.35 -7.96 -11.32
CA ASP A 56 -6.11 -9.39 -11.50
C ASP A 56 -6.84 -10.25 -10.46
N LEU A 57 -7.39 -9.65 -9.39
CA LEU A 57 -8.37 -10.28 -8.53
C LEU A 57 -9.78 -10.17 -9.15
N SER A 58 -10.33 -11.30 -9.60
CA SER A 58 -11.69 -11.33 -10.13
C SER A 58 -12.74 -10.99 -9.08
N GLY A 59 -13.68 -10.11 -9.40
CA GLY A 59 -14.85 -9.83 -8.54
C GLY A 59 -15.82 -11.02 -8.42
N THR A 60 -15.65 -12.08 -9.21
CA THR A 60 -16.44 -13.32 -9.11
C THR A 60 -15.55 -14.54 -9.32
N SER A 61 -15.70 -15.53 -8.45
CA SER A 61 -14.98 -16.81 -8.52
C SER A 61 -15.89 -17.99 -8.21
N ILE A 62 -15.33 -19.20 -8.20
CA ILE A 62 -16.07 -20.45 -7.99
C ILE A 62 -15.39 -21.24 -6.86
N ALA A 63 -16.19 -21.80 -5.95
CA ALA A 63 -15.69 -22.66 -4.88
C ALA A 63 -14.96 -23.88 -5.49
N GLY A 64 -13.78 -24.18 -4.94
CA GLY A 64 -12.84 -25.18 -5.43
C GLY A 64 -11.80 -24.64 -6.43
N LEU A 65 -11.92 -23.39 -6.88
CA LEU A 65 -10.92 -22.72 -7.72
C LEU A 65 -10.04 -21.78 -6.90
N TRP A 66 -8.98 -21.30 -7.56
CA TRP A 66 -8.05 -20.33 -7.00
C TRP A 66 -7.86 -19.16 -7.96
N ASP A 67 -7.58 -18.00 -7.39
CA ASP A 67 -7.18 -16.78 -8.09
C ASP A 67 -5.77 -16.38 -7.64
N VAL A 68 -4.99 -15.83 -8.55
CA VAL A 68 -3.70 -15.18 -8.25
C VAL A 68 -3.86 -13.71 -8.55
N PHE A 69 -3.48 -12.88 -7.60
CA PHE A 69 -3.60 -11.43 -7.69
C PHE A 69 -2.34 -10.76 -7.18
N SER A 70 -2.17 -9.50 -7.54
CA SER A 70 -1.02 -8.70 -7.15
C SER A 70 -1.41 -7.49 -6.33
N VAL A 71 -0.58 -7.17 -5.34
CA VAL A 71 -0.72 -5.99 -4.49
C VAL A 71 0.57 -5.20 -4.58
N SER A 72 0.47 -3.91 -4.88
CA SER A 72 1.61 -3.01 -4.98
C SER A 72 1.58 -1.95 -3.90
N THR A 73 2.76 -1.51 -3.48
CA THR A 73 2.93 -0.37 -2.59
C THR A 73 3.63 0.77 -3.31
N THR A 74 3.30 2.00 -2.94
CA THR A 74 4.07 3.20 -3.32
C THR A 74 4.55 3.90 -2.04
N PRO A 75 5.82 4.33 -1.97
CA PRO A 75 6.39 4.79 -0.72
C PRO A 75 6.02 6.23 -0.33
N GLY A 76 5.77 7.11 -1.30
CA GLY A 76 5.59 8.54 -1.06
C GLY A 76 6.68 9.12 -0.14
N ALA A 77 6.26 9.96 0.81
CA ALA A 77 7.14 10.54 1.83
C ALA A 77 7.64 9.55 2.90
N TYR A 78 7.12 8.32 2.94
CA TYR A 78 7.43 7.30 3.95
C TYR A 78 8.43 6.25 3.43
N ALA A 79 9.17 6.57 2.37
CA ALA A 79 10.17 5.68 1.78
C ALA A 79 11.19 5.18 2.82
N GLY A 80 11.32 3.85 2.91
CA GLY A 80 12.24 3.18 3.83
C GLY A 80 11.73 3.05 5.27
N GLU A 81 10.57 3.62 5.62
CA GLU A 81 9.98 3.41 6.94
C GLU A 81 9.50 1.96 7.12
N PRO A 82 9.58 1.40 8.34
CA PRO A 82 9.13 0.04 8.60
C PRO A 82 7.61 -0.06 8.53
N VAL A 83 7.13 -0.94 7.64
CA VAL A 83 5.71 -1.22 7.44
C VAL A 83 5.41 -2.72 7.49
N ARG A 84 4.14 -3.05 7.66
CA ARG A 84 3.55 -4.38 7.43
C ARG A 84 2.23 -4.21 6.70
N VAL A 85 1.78 -5.25 6.00
CA VAL A 85 0.44 -5.28 5.42
C VAL A 85 -0.46 -6.09 6.33
N ARG A 86 -1.59 -5.50 6.72
CA ARG A 86 -2.66 -6.15 7.48
C ARG A 86 -3.81 -6.44 6.54
N ILE A 87 -4.39 -7.63 6.65
CA ILE A 87 -5.55 -8.04 5.87
C ILE A 87 -6.62 -8.43 6.88
N ASP A 88 -7.72 -7.69 6.90
CA ASP A 88 -8.85 -7.94 7.78
C ASP A 88 -10.04 -8.39 6.95
N LEU A 89 -10.64 -9.52 7.31
CA LEU A 89 -11.94 -9.92 6.78
C LEU A 89 -13.04 -9.17 7.53
N ASP A 90 -14.02 -8.66 6.79
CA ASP A 90 -15.18 -8.01 7.39
C ASP A 90 -16.01 -8.99 8.24
N ASP A 91 -16.04 -10.27 7.80
CA ASP A 91 -16.61 -11.38 8.55
C ASP A 91 -15.52 -12.43 8.86
N PRO A 92 -15.07 -12.54 10.12
CA PRO A 92 -14.05 -13.50 10.53
C PRO A 92 -14.43 -14.96 10.27
N GLU A 93 -15.73 -15.31 10.24
CA GLU A 93 -16.17 -16.69 10.00
C GLU A 93 -15.82 -17.16 8.58
N MET A 94 -15.71 -16.22 7.64
CA MET A 94 -15.33 -16.50 6.25
C MET A 94 -13.89 -16.96 6.09
N ALA A 95 -13.03 -16.77 7.10
CA ALA A 95 -11.66 -17.28 7.09
C ALA A 95 -11.61 -18.80 6.91
N ALA A 96 -12.61 -19.54 7.40
CA ALA A 96 -12.70 -21.00 7.24
C ALA A 96 -13.12 -21.44 5.83
N GLY A 97 -13.55 -20.51 4.98
CA GLY A 97 -13.98 -20.77 3.61
C GLY A 97 -12.94 -20.42 2.55
N LEU A 98 -11.71 -20.06 2.95
CA LEU A 98 -10.65 -19.69 2.02
C LEU A 98 -9.27 -20.09 2.54
N LYS A 99 -8.33 -20.23 1.62
CA LYS A 99 -6.90 -20.32 1.92
C LYS A 99 -6.16 -19.18 1.24
N LEU A 100 -5.50 -18.34 2.02
CA LEU A 100 -4.65 -17.25 1.51
C LEU A 100 -3.17 -17.63 1.59
N GLU A 101 -2.43 -17.31 0.54
CA GLU A 101 -1.01 -17.59 0.41
C GLU A 101 -0.30 -16.39 -0.25
N TYR A 102 0.99 -16.21 0.03
CA TYR A 102 1.84 -15.21 -0.62
C TYR A 102 3.01 -15.89 -1.32
N TYR A 103 3.44 -15.32 -2.45
CA TYR A 103 4.62 -15.81 -3.15
C TYR A 103 5.89 -15.37 -2.41
N SER A 104 6.77 -16.32 -2.12
CA SER A 104 8.08 -16.07 -1.54
C SER A 104 9.17 -16.31 -2.58
N ASP A 105 9.91 -15.27 -2.97
CA ASP A 105 11.07 -15.42 -3.86
C ASP A 105 12.14 -16.33 -3.28
N ALA A 106 12.30 -16.32 -1.95
CA ALA A 106 13.28 -17.14 -1.26
C ALA A 106 12.94 -18.64 -1.31
N ALA A 107 11.66 -18.98 -1.11
CA ALA A 107 11.19 -20.36 -1.21
C ALA A 107 10.88 -20.78 -2.66
N ARG A 108 10.72 -19.80 -3.56
CA ARG A 108 10.20 -19.95 -4.94
C ARG A 108 8.85 -20.66 -4.99
N ASP A 109 8.01 -20.42 -3.99
CA ASP A 109 6.71 -21.07 -3.80
C ASP A 109 5.73 -20.16 -3.06
N PHE A 110 4.45 -20.52 -3.10
CA PHE A 110 3.40 -19.91 -2.30
C PHE A 110 3.41 -20.46 -0.87
N LEU A 111 3.58 -19.56 0.09
CA LEU A 111 3.58 -19.88 1.52
C LEU A 111 2.26 -19.44 2.16
N PRO A 112 1.76 -20.17 3.17
CA PRO A 112 0.50 -19.86 3.81
C PRO A 112 0.54 -18.51 4.53
N LEU A 113 -0.55 -17.77 4.43
CA LEU A 113 -0.83 -16.55 5.18
C LEU A 113 -2.12 -16.77 5.99
N SER A 114 -1.96 -17.24 7.22
CA SER A 114 -3.08 -17.61 8.08
C SER A 114 -3.75 -16.38 8.70
N PHE A 115 -5.08 -16.43 8.74
CA PHE A 115 -5.90 -15.55 9.57
C PHE A 115 -5.90 -16.04 11.02
N ASP A 116 -5.89 -15.11 11.97
CA ASP A 116 -6.16 -15.41 13.37
C ASP A 116 -7.68 -15.57 13.63
N GLY A 117 -8.06 -15.85 14.88
CA GLY A 117 -9.47 -16.02 15.25
C GLY A 117 -10.32 -14.76 15.14
N GLY A 118 -9.71 -13.59 14.91
CA GLY A 118 -10.38 -12.32 14.66
C GLY A 118 -10.55 -12.01 13.18
N GLY A 119 -10.13 -12.89 12.27
CA GLY A 119 -10.20 -12.63 10.83
C GLY A 119 -9.10 -11.72 10.32
N THR A 120 -8.00 -11.58 11.07
CA THR A 120 -6.84 -10.76 10.68
C THR A 120 -5.66 -11.63 10.27
N ALA A 121 -5.05 -11.32 9.13
CA ALA A 121 -3.78 -11.88 8.68
C ALA A 121 -2.74 -10.77 8.51
N TRP A 122 -1.46 -11.10 8.70
CA TRP A 122 -0.37 -10.14 8.58
C TRP A 122 0.72 -10.62 7.64
N PHE A 123 0.97 -9.84 6.59
CA PHE A 123 2.04 -10.10 5.63
C PHE A 123 3.33 -9.33 5.99
N GLY A 124 4.45 -10.03 5.84
CA GLY A 124 5.80 -9.54 6.12
C GLY A 124 6.33 -9.89 7.52
N PRO A 125 7.64 -9.69 7.77
CA PRO A 125 8.27 -9.99 9.05
C PRO A 125 7.60 -9.25 10.22
N ALA A 126 7.65 -9.83 11.43
CA ALA A 126 7.09 -9.20 12.63
C ALA A 126 7.72 -7.84 12.95
N ALA A 127 8.99 -7.64 12.60
CA ALA A 127 9.70 -6.36 12.72
C ALA A 127 9.37 -5.36 11.59
N GLY A 128 8.53 -5.76 10.63
CA GLY A 128 8.25 -5.03 9.40
C GLY A 128 9.34 -5.16 8.35
N PHE A 129 9.10 -4.46 7.24
CA PHE A 129 10.03 -4.33 6.12
C PHE A 129 10.04 -2.87 5.66
N PRO A 130 11.14 -2.38 5.06
CA PRO A 130 11.20 -1.01 4.56
C PRO A 130 10.21 -0.79 3.43
N LEU A 131 9.40 0.27 3.53
CA LEU A 131 8.45 0.64 2.49
C LEU A 131 9.19 1.06 1.22
N THR A 132 8.93 0.35 0.12
CA THR A 132 9.49 0.60 -1.20
C THR A 132 8.40 0.45 -2.25
N ALA A 133 8.68 0.89 -3.49
CA ALA A 133 7.83 0.58 -4.62
C ALA A 133 8.04 -0.89 -5.01
N THR A 134 7.13 -1.78 -4.62
CA THR A 134 7.24 -3.23 -4.84
C THR A 134 5.85 -3.81 -5.12
N THR A 135 5.80 -4.84 -5.94
CA THR A 135 4.62 -5.66 -6.18
C THR A 135 4.82 -7.04 -5.56
N SER A 136 3.86 -7.47 -4.73
CA SER A 136 3.80 -8.82 -4.15
C SER A 136 2.66 -9.60 -4.79
N PHE A 137 2.84 -10.92 -4.92
CA PHE A 137 1.83 -11.82 -5.49
C PHE A 137 1.21 -12.68 -4.40
N PHE A 138 -0.10 -12.85 -4.49
CA PHE A 138 -0.89 -13.65 -3.58
C PHE A 138 -1.68 -14.68 -4.36
N ARG A 139 -1.99 -15.80 -3.71
CA ARG A 139 -2.93 -16.80 -4.20
C ARG A 139 -4.01 -16.99 -3.16
N ILE A 140 -5.25 -16.95 -3.61
CA ILE A 140 -6.41 -17.28 -2.79
C ILE A 140 -7.11 -18.49 -3.38
N THR A 141 -7.32 -19.52 -2.57
CA THR A 141 -8.17 -20.67 -2.93
C THR A 141 -9.50 -20.49 -2.22
N TRP A 142 -10.59 -20.53 -2.97
CA TRP A 142 -11.94 -20.41 -2.42
C TRP A 142 -12.46 -21.80 -2.12
N GLU A 143 -12.70 -22.11 -0.86
CA GLU A 143 -13.14 -23.45 -0.45
C GLU A 143 -14.67 -23.53 -0.32
N GLN A 144 -15.33 -22.39 -0.10
CA GLN A 144 -16.77 -22.30 0.10
C GLN A 144 -17.36 -21.17 -0.75
N GLU A 145 -18.63 -21.30 -1.12
CA GLU A 145 -19.36 -20.20 -1.75
C GLU A 145 -19.72 -19.13 -0.72
N GLY A 146 -19.85 -17.88 -1.16
CA GLY A 146 -20.14 -16.76 -0.27
C GLY A 146 -19.62 -15.45 -0.80
N THR A 147 -19.94 -14.36 -0.10
CA THR A 147 -19.42 -13.03 -0.42
C THR A 147 -18.29 -12.71 0.53
N TYR A 148 -17.08 -12.63 -0.02
CA TYR A 148 -15.88 -12.30 0.74
C TYR A 148 -15.60 -10.82 0.59
N ARG A 149 -15.34 -10.15 1.71
CA ARG A 149 -14.92 -8.76 1.75
C ARG A 149 -13.74 -8.64 2.69
N ALA A 150 -12.68 -8.00 2.21
CA ALA A 150 -11.46 -7.81 2.97
C ALA A 150 -10.94 -6.40 2.79
N THR A 151 -10.36 -5.85 3.85
CA THR A 151 -9.63 -4.59 3.83
C THR A 151 -8.14 -4.89 3.99
N ILE A 152 -7.33 -4.34 3.08
CA ILE A 152 -5.89 -4.53 3.02
C ILE A 152 -5.25 -3.18 3.35
N SER A 153 -4.62 -3.09 4.51
CA SER A 153 -4.07 -1.85 5.04
C SER A 153 -2.54 -1.88 5.08
N LEU A 154 -1.92 -0.79 4.62
CA LEU A 154 -0.50 -0.53 4.79
C LEU A 154 -0.26 0.09 6.18
N MET A 155 0.26 -0.71 7.10
CA MET A 155 0.44 -0.32 8.51
C MET A 155 1.87 0.13 8.75
N ARG A 156 2.06 1.34 9.28
CA ARG A 156 3.36 1.87 9.72
C ARG A 156 3.60 1.59 11.20
N HIS A 157 4.85 1.37 11.55
CA HIS A 157 5.27 1.31 12.93
C HIS A 157 5.27 2.71 13.58
N ASP A 158 4.47 2.91 14.63
CA ASP A 158 4.34 4.21 15.34
C ASP A 158 5.30 4.37 16.53
N GLY A 159 6.09 3.33 16.82
CA GLY A 159 7.01 3.25 17.97
C GLY A 159 6.53 2.27 19.05
N SER A 160 5.24 1.96 19.08
CA SER A 160 4.63 0.95 19.95
C SER A 160 4.18 -0.30 19.19
N GLY A 161 3.91 -0.17 17.89
CA GLY A 161 3.55 -1.28 17.01
C GLY A 161 3.09 -0.77 15.65
N PHE A 162 2.55 -1.68 14.84
CA PHE A 162 2.01 -1.37 13.51
C PHE A 162 0.55 -0.93 13.61
N ASN A 163 0.30 0.27 14.13
CA ASN A 163 -1.05 0.78 14.41
C ASN A 163 -1.47 1.96 13.54
N ASP A 164 -0.54 2.57 12.79
CA ASP A 164 -0.82 3.74 11.97
C ASP A 164 -1.13 3.31 10.53
N VAL A 165 -2.34 3.59 10.05
CA VAL A 165 -2.77 3.25 8.68
C VAL A 165 -2.28 4.34 7.74
N LEU A 166 -1.40 3.97 6.80
CA LEU A 166 -0.91 4.89 5.78
C LEU A 166 -1.84 4.99 4.57
N ASP A 167 -2.37 3.84 4.17
CA ASP A 167 -3.35 3.69 3.09
C ASP A 167 -4.05 2.33 3.23
N GLU A 168 -5.23 2.19 2.63
CA GLU A 168 -5.97 0.94 2.64
C GLU A 168 -6.84 0.78 1.40
N GLU A 169 -7.11 -0.48 1.04
CA GLU A 169 -8.01 -0.81 -0.05
C GLU A 169 -8.93 -1.97 0.34
N THR A 170 -10.22 -1.80 0.04
CA THR A 170 -11.23 -2.84 0.28
C THR A 170 -11.58 -3.54 -1.02
N VAL A 171 -11.51 -4.86 -1.01
CA VAL A 171 -11.92 -5.72 -2.13
C VAL A 171 -13.12 -6.57 -1.76
N SER A 172 -13.90 -6.95 -2.76
CA SER A 172 -15.03 -7.87 -2.58
C SER A 172 -15.11 -8.86 -3.74
N VAL A 173 -15.24 -10.13 -3.39
CA VAL A 173 -15.34 -11.24 -4.34
C VAL A 173 -16.59 -12.04 -4.02
N GLN A 174 -17.44 -12.25 -5.04
CA GLN A 174 -18.53 -13.20 -4.97
C GLN A 174 -18.06 -14.58 -5.40
N VAL A 175 -18.04 -15.54 -4.48
CA VAL A 175 -17.76 -16.94 -4.79
C VAL A 175 -19.09 -17.66 -4.99
N LEU A 176 -19.23 -18.34 -6.12
CA LEU A 176 -20.39 -19.16 -6.47
C LEU A 176 -20.09 -20.63 -6.20
N SER A 177 -21.12 -21.47 -6.10
CA SER A 177 -20.96 -22.92 -6.03
C SER A 177 -20.25 -23.44 -7.27
N GLY A 178 -19.31 -24.37 -7.06
CA GLY A 178 -18.78 -25.18 -8.15
C GLY A 178 -19.81 -26.23 -8.57
N GLU A 179 -20.28 -26.18 -9.81
CA GLU A 179 -21.02 -27.31 -10.36
C GLU A 179 -20.08 -28.52 -10.48
N HIS A 180 -20.23 -29.50 -9.58
CA HIS A 180 -19.64 -30.81 -9.76
C HIS A 180 -20.40 -31.51 -10.89
N ARG A 181 -19.95 -31.36 -12.14
CA ARG A 181 -20.37 -32.27 -13.20
C ARG A 181 -19.83 -33.66 -12.85
N ALA A 182 -20.73 -34.49 -12.33
CA ALA A 182 -20.54 -35.92 -12.10
C ALA A 182 -20.25 -36.69 -13.41
#